data_AF-A0A8T4MTX7-F1
#
_entry.id   AF-A0A8T4MTX7-F1
#
_cell.length_a   1.000
_cell.length_b   1.000
_cell.length_c   1.000
_cell.angle_alpha   90.00
_cell.angle_beta   90.00
_cell.angle_gamma   90.00
#
_symmetry.space_group_name_H-M   'P 1'
#
loop_
_entity.id
_entity.type
_entity.pdbx_description
1 polymer ?
#
loop_
_entity_poly.entity_id
_entity_poly.type
_entity_poly.pdbx_seq_one_letter_code
_entity_poly.pdbx_strand_id
1 'polypeptide(L)'
;MEASAATTSISRDFIKMIIEKTNKEGFEVIYSDTDSLALLMNKKSRQRALEFLKKLNGDLPGIMELELEDFFKRGIWVTKRTGEFGAKKKYALINWDGKMKIRGFETVRRDWCALARKVQSKVLQQVLDEGKHEVALNYVQGIIKDIQKRKISKKELIIKTQLKKPISEYESEGPHVAIARKMQEQGLPVNVGMLIEYYVAEPKAGDKKSKAR
;
A
#
# COMPACT_ATOMS: atom_id res chain seq x y z
N MET A 1 -0.77 3.18 -30.76
CA MET A 1 -1.46 2.53 -29.61
C MET A 1 -1.35 1.01 -29.67
N GLU A 2 -1.14 0.45 -30.86
CA GLU A 2 -1.04 -0.99 -31.12
C GLU A 2 0.11 -1.65 -30.36
N ALA A 3 1.28 -1.01 -30.27
CA ALA A 3 2.44 -1.58 -29.58
C ALA A 3 2.16 -1.87 -28.09
N SER A 4 1.52 -0.94 -27.37
CA SER A 4 1.16 -1.13 -25.95
C SER A 4 0.13 -2.27 -25.76
N ALA A 5 -0.84 -2.34 -26.66
CA ALA A 5 -1.84 -3.41 -26.65
C ALA A 5 -1.22 -4.79 -26.94
N ALA A 6 -0.31 -4.86 -27.92
CA ALA A 6 0.41 -6.07 -28.28
C ALA A 6 1.30 -6.56 -27.13
N THR A 7 2.10 -5.69 -26.53
CA THR A 7 2.93 -6.03 -25.35
C THR A 7 2.05 -6.58 -24.22
N THR A 8 0.94 -5.90 -23.91
CA THR A 8 0.02 -6.33 -22.84
C THR A 8 -0.67 -7.66 -23.17
N SER A 9 -0.92 -7.96 -24.45
CA SER A 9 -1.47 -9.26 -24.86
C SER A 9 -0.45 -10.37 -24.65
N ILE A 10 0.77 -10.17 -25.16
CA ILE A 10 1.88 -11.12 -25.04
C ILE A 10 2.18 -11.42 -23.56
N SER A 11 2.29 -10.39 -22.71
CA SER A 11 2.49 -10.59 -21.26
C SER A 11 1.36 -11.39 -20.62
N ARG A 12 0.10 -11.15 -21.01
CA ARG A 12 -1.06 -11.89 -20.47
C ARG A 12 -1.02 -13.36 -20.89
N ASP A 13 -0.64 -13.66 -22.12
CA ASP A 13 -0.58 -15.04 -22.62
C ASP A 13 0.52 -15.84 -21.90
N PHE A 14 1.70 -15.25 -21.68
CA PHE A 14 2.75 -15.88 -20.91
C PHE A 14 2.37 -16.07 -19.44
N ILE A 15 1.74 -15.08 -18.80
CA ILE A 15 1.26 -15.23 -17.42
C ILE A 15 0.25 -16.37 -17.31
N LYS A 16 -0.71 -16.50 -18.24
CA LYS A 16 -1.65 -17.63 -18.26
C LYS A 16 -0.93 -18.97 -18.41
N MET A 17 0.01 -19.07 -19.35
CA MET A 17 0.82 -20.27 -19.54
C MET A 17 1.58 -20.65 -18.25
N ILE A 18 2.19 -19.67 -17.58
CA ILE A 18 2.92 -19.90 -16.32
C ILE A 18 1.96 -20.37 -15.23
N ILE A 19 0.77 -19.76 -15.10
CA ILE A 19 -0.24 -20.18 -14.11
C ILE A 19 -0.64 -21.65 -14.34
N GLU A 20 -0.91 -22.04 -15.58
CA GLU A 20 -1.28 -23.42 -15.92
C GLU A 20 -0.18 -24.42 -15.57
N LYS A 21 1.08 -24.11 -15.94
CA LYS A 21 2.23 -24.97 -15.62
C LYS A 21 2.45 -25.08 -14.12
N THR A 22 2.27 -23.97 -13.40
CA THR A 22 2.42 -23.90 -11.94
C THR A 22 1.40 -24.78 -11.22
N ASN A 23 0.14 -24.69 -11.63
CA ASN A 23 -0.93 -25.53 -11.10
C ASN A 23 -0.70 -27.01 -11.41
N LYS A 24 -0.22 -27.35 -12.62
CA LYS A 24 0.12 -28.74 -13.01
C LYS A 24 1.28 -29.33 -12.19
N GLU A 25 2.25 -28.52 -11.80
CA GLU A 25 3.37 -28.91 -10.93
C GLU A 25 2.94 -29.00 -9.44
N GLY A 26 1.66 -28.71 -9.14
CA GLY A 26 1.05 -28.83 -7.81
C GLY A 26 1.35 -27.66 -6.87
N PHE A 27 1.89 -26.55 -7.39
CA PHE A 27 1.87 -25.27 -6.68
C PHE A 27 0.50 -24.61 -6.91
N GLU A 28 0.09 -23.72 -6.01
CA GLU A 28 -1.17 -22.97 -6.18
C GLU A 28 -0.86 -21.50 -6.36
N VAL A 29 -1.36 -20.91 -7.45
CA VAL A 29 -1.24 -19.47 -7.69
C VAL A 29 -2.33 -18.73 -6.92
N ILE A 30 -1.94 -17.92 -5.93
CA ILE A 30 -2.87 -17.14 -5.08
C ILE A 30 -2.97 -15.67 -5.48
N TYR A 31 -2.03 -15.18 -6.30
CA TYR A 31 -2.06 -13.83 -6.82
C TYR A 31 -1.33 -13.77 -8.15
N SER A 32 -1.86 -12.99 -9.07
CA SER A 32 -1.18 -12.60 -10.31
C SER A 32 -1.49 -11.14 -10.66
N ASP A 33 -0.49 -10.45 -11.20
CA ASP A 33 -0.65 -9.14 -11.85
C ASP A 33 0.05 -9.19 -13.21
N THR A 34 0.34 -8.02 -13.79
CA THR A 34 0.88 -7.85 -15.15
C THR A 34 2.26 -8.49 -15.32
N ASP A 35 3.04 -8.57 -14.25
CA ASP A 35 4.46 -8.96 -14.26
C ASP A 35 4.87 -9.86 -13.08
N SER A 36 3.93 -10.27 -12.22
CA SER A 36 4.26 -10.92 -10.96
C SER A 36 3.21 -11.93 -10.53
N LEU A 37 3.67 -12.98 -9.84
CA LEU A 37 2.88 -14.12 -9.38
C LEU A 37 3.27 -14.43 -7.92
N ALA A 38 2.29 -14.80 -7.09
CA ALA A 38 2.55 -15.35 -5.77
C ALA A 38 2.01 -16.77 -5.68
N LEU A 39 2.83 -17.65 -5.13
CA LEU A 39 2.62 -19.10 -5.13
C LEU A 39 2.56 -19.63 -3.70
N LEU A 40 1.59 -20.49 -3.40
CA LEU A 40 1.64 -21.35 -2.23
C LEU A 40 2.47 -22.60 -2.53
N MET A 41 3.42 -22.87 -1.64
CA MET A 41 4.36 -23.98 -1.80
C MET A 41 3.71 -25.36 -1.55
N ASN A 42 2.56 -25.44 -0.89
CA ASN A 42 1.85 -26.70 -0.60
C ASN A 42 2.78 -27.80 -0.06
N LYS A 43 3.55 -27.47 0.98
CA LYS A 43 4.56 -28.32 1.64
C LYS A 43 5.79 -28.71 0.79
N LYS A 44 5.94 -28.18 -0.43
CA LYS A 44 7.16 -28.35 -1.22
C LYS A 44 8.34 -27.58 -0.61
N SER A 45 9.56 -28.00 -0.89
CA SER A 45 10.78 -27.34 -0.42
C SER A 45 11.12 -26.11 -1.27
N ARG A 46 11.92 -25.19 -0.69
CA ARG A 46 12.45 -24.02 -1.44
C ARG A 46 13.28 -24.46 -2.66
N GLN A 47 14.04 -25.54 -2.50
CA GLN A 47 14.81 -26.15 -3.58
C GLN A 47 13.91 -26.57 -4.74
N ARG A 48 12.77 -27.21 -4.46
CA ARG A 48 11.81 -27.61 -5.50
C ARG A 48 11.22 -26.40 -6.23
N ALA A 49 10.99 -25.30 -5.53
CA ALA A 49 10.51 -24.06 -6.14
C ALA A 49 11.57 -23.43 -7.07
N LEU A 50 12.85 -23.46 -6.69
CA LEU A 50 13.96 -22.98 -7.52
C LEU A 50 14.18 -23.83 -8.77
N GLU A 51 14.09 -25.16 -8.64
CA GLU A 51 14.14 -26.07 -9.79
C GLU A 51 12.98 -25.83 -10.76
N PHE A 52 11.78 -25.62 -10.22
CA PHE A 52 10.62 -25.30 -11.03
C PHE A 52 10.77 -23.94 -11.73
N LEU A 53 11.30 -22.93 -11.05
CA LEU A 53 11.61 -21.63 -11.67
C LEU A 53 12.59 -21.78 -12.84
N LYS A 54 13.65 -22.57 -12.68
CA LYS A 54 14.61 -22.86 -13.75
C LYS A 54 13.94 -23.54 -14.95
N LYS A 55 13.02 -24.48 -14.69
CA LYS A 55 12.21 -25.14 -15.74
C LYS A 55 11.30 -24.14 -16.46
N LEU A 56 10.62 -23.25 -15.72
CA LEU A 56 9.78 -22.20 -16.30
C LEU A 56 10.59 -21.24 -17.19
N ASN A 57 11.77 -20.79 -16.74
CA ASN A 57 12.63 -19.91 -17.52
C ASN A 57 13.13 -20.57 -18.81
N GLY A 58 13.35 -21.88 -18.81
CA GLY A 58 13.69 -22.63 -20.03
C GLY A 58 12.58 -22.66 -21.09
N ASP A 59 11.33 -22.43 -20.68
CA ASP A 59 10.17 -22.39 -21.57
C ASP A 59 9.82 -20.97 -22.06
N LEU A 60 10.49 -19.95 -21.53
CA LEU A 60 10.25 -18.55 -21.89
C LEU A 60 11.12 -18.13 -23.09
N PRO A 61 10.58 -17.31 -24.01
CA PRO A 61 11.31 -16.96 -25.22
C PRO A 61 12.33 -15.83 -24.99
N GLY A 62 13.47 -15.95 -25.67
CA GLY A 62 14.43 -14.87 -25.83
C GLY A 62 14.98 -14.35 -24.51
N ILE A 63 14.74 -13.08 -24.23
CA ILE A 63 15.24 -12.37 -23.03
C ILE A 63 14.27 -12.41 -21.84
N MET A 64 13.13 -13.12 -21.95
CA MET A 64 12.17 -13.18 -20.87
C MET A 64 12.66 -14.11 -19.76
N GLU A 65 12.73 -13.60 -18.55
CA GLU A 65 13.15 -14.35 -17.38
C GLU A 65 12.24 -14.03 -16.18
N LEU A 66 11.85 -15.06 -15.44
CA LEU A 66 11.24 -14.92 -14.12
C LEU A 66 12.35 -14.96 -13.07
N GLU A 67 12.32 -13.98 -12.19
CA GLU A 67 13.21 -13.92 -11.03
C GLU A 67 12.44 -14.27 -9.75
N LEU A 68 13.07 -15.03 -8.86
CA LEU A 68 12.55 -15.22 -7.52
C LEU A 68 12.74 -13.92 -6.74
N GLU A 69 11.64 -13.29 -6.34
CA GLU A 69 11.73 -12.09 -5.49
C GLU A 69 12.09 -12.43 -4.04
N ASP A 70 11.32 -13.29 -3.37
CA ASP A 70 11.59 -13.76 -2.00
C ASP A 70 10.67 -14.95 -1.65
N PHE A 71 10.99 -15.65 -0.56
CA PHE A 71 10.06 -16.56 0.09
C PHE A 71 9.39 -15.86 1.27
N PHE A 72 8.06 -15.94 1.32
CA PHE A 72 7.27 -15.37 2.40
C PHE A 72 6.66 -16.45 3.30
N LYS A 73 6.70 -16.23 4.60
CA LYS A 73 6.09 -17.09 5.62
C LYS A 73 4.57 -16.98 5.53
N ARG A 74 4.04 -15.76 5.42
CA ARG A 74 2.61 -15.44 5.40
C ARG A 74 2.34 -14.19 4.57
N GLY A 75 1.11 -14.08 4.08
CA GLY A 75 0.64 -12.94 3.31
C GLY A 75 -0.85 -12.70 3.47
N ILE A 76 -1.27 -11.47 3.26
CA ILE A 76 -2.67 -11.05 3.19
C ILE A 76 -2.89 -10.25 1.92
N TRP A 77 -3.98 -10.55 1.21
CA TRP A 77 -4.47 -9.79 0.06
C TRP A 77 -5.83 -9.20 0.42
N VAL A 78 -6.02 -7.91 0.16
CA VAL A 78 -7.28 -7.23 0.43
C VAL A 78 -8.00 -6.99 -0.89
N THR A 79 -9.12 -7.67 -1.09
CA THR A 79 -10.01 -7.45 -2.23
C THR A 79 -11.05 -6.36 -1.90
N LYS A 80 -11.57 -5.66 -2.92
CA LYS A 80 -12.71 -4.74 -2.74
C LYS A 80 -13.98 -5.56 -2.56
N ARG A 81 -14.89 -5.08 -1.70
CA ARG A 81 -16.24 -5.66 -1.52
C ARG A 81 -17.18 -5.44 -2.72
N THR A 82 -16.85 -4.56 -3.66
CA THR A 82 -17.69 -4.24 -4.82
C THR A 82 -16.87 -4.15 -6.11
N GLY A 83 -17.22 -5.00 -7.08
CA GLY A 83 -16.70 -5.02 -8.45
C GLY A 83 -16.02 -6.35 -8.84
N GLU A 84 -16.30 -6.82 -10.05
CA GLU A 84 -15.63 -7.98 -10.70
C GLU A 84 -14.12 -7.75 -10.92
N PHE A 85 -13.67 -6.50 -10.80
CA PHE A 85 -12.25 -6.13 -10.80
C PHE A 85 -11.83 -5.73 -9.38
N GLY A 86 -11.19 -6.67 -8.67
CA GLY A 86 -10.68 -6.45 -7.32
C GLY A 86 -9.75 -5.23 -7.20
N ALA A 87 -9.49 -4.77 -5.98
CA ALA A 87 -8.37 -3.86 -5.72
C ALA A 87 -7.04 -4.58 -6.05
N LYS A 88 -6.71 -4.65 -7.34
CA LYS A 88 -5.40 -5.08 -7.81
C LYS A 88 -4.35 -4.27 -7.04
N LYS A 89 -3.29 -4.93 -6.56
CA LYS A 89 -2.11 -4.35 -5.88
C LYS A 89 -2.23 -3.99 -4.39
N LYS A 90 -3.23 -4.48 -3.64
CA LYS A 90 -3.27 -4.33 -2.16
C LYS A 90 -2.91 -5.63 -1.43
N TYR A 91 -1.66 -5.76 -1.01
CA TYR A 91 -1.17 -6.94 -0.27
C TYR A 91 -0.03 -6.62 0.70
N ALA A 92 0.12 -7.46 1.72
CA ALA A 92 1.23 -7.39 2.66
C ALA A 92 1.76 -8.80 2.93
N LEU A 93 3.07 -8.96 2.90
CA LEU A 93 3.78 -10.23 3.06
C LEU A 93 4.85 -10.08 4.16
N ILE A 94 5.16 -11.16 4.87
CA ILE A 94 6.26 -11.22 5.83
C ILE A 94 7.15 -12.43 5.57
N ASN A 95 8.46 -12.25 5.59
CA ASN A 95 9.42 -13.34 5.48
C ASN A 95 9.81 -13.89 6.88
N TRP A 96 10.71 -14.87 6.93
CA TRP A 96 11.14 -15.48 8.19
C TRP A 96 12.05 -14.56 9.03
N ASP A 97 12.63 -13.54 8.43
CA ASP A 97 13.46 -12.53 9.10
C ASP A 97 12.61 -11.37 9.67
N GLY A 98 11.28 -11.44 9.55
CA GLY A 98 10.36 -10.38 9.96
C GLY A 98 10.30 -9.18 9.00
N LYS A 99 10.95 -9.26 7.84
CA LYS A 99 10.91 -8.22 6.81
C LYS A 99 9.55 -8.25 6.12
N MET A 100 8.85 -7.11 6.18
CA MET A 100 7.55 -6.96 5.52
C MET A 100 7.67 -6.34 4.13
N LYS A 101 6.92 -6.88 3.18
CA LYS A 101 6.65 -6.25 1.88
C LYS A 101 5.19 -5.79 1.84
N ILE A 102 4.97 -4.48 1.77
CA ILE A 102 3.63 -3.87 1.76
C ILE A 102 3.42 -3.18 0.41
N ARG A 103 2.27 -3.42 -0.23
CA ARG A 103 1.85 -2.82 -1.50
C ARG A 103 0.40 -2.36 -1.43
N GLY A 104 0.15 -1.16 -1.97
CA GLY A 104 -1.19 -0.57 -2.10
C GLY A 104 -1.88 -0.13 -0.80
N PHE A 105 -1.28 -0.38 0.37
CA PHE A 105 -1.75 0.14 1.65
C PHE A 105 -1.38 1.60 1.89
N GLU A 106 -2.12 2.26 2.75
CA GLU A 106 -1.95 3.67 3.12
C GLU A 106 -0.61 3.93 3.83
N THR A 107 0.03 2.90 4.39
CA THR A 107 1.34 2.94 5.05
C THR A 107 2.41 3.54 4.16
N VAL A 108 2.33 3.29 2.85
CA VAL A 108 3.32 3.79 1.88
C VAL A 108 2.97 5.17 1.34
N ARG A 109 1.81 5.74 1.72
CA ARG A 109 1.39 7.05 1.25
C ARG A 109 2.01 8.17 2.08
N ARG A 110 2.51 9.20 1.40
CA ARG A 110 3.18 10.35 2.03
C ARG A 110 2.20 11.35 2.65
N ASP A 111 0.96 11.36 2.18
CA ASP A 111 -0.12 12.25 2.59
C ASP A 111 -0.91 11.78 3.83
N TRP A 112 -0.38 10.78 4.56
CA TRP A 112 -0.91 10.33 5.84
C TRP A 112 0.00 10.74 6.99
N CYS A 113 -0.60 10.96 8.16
CA CYS A 113 0.15 11.29 9.36
C CYS A 113 1.05 10.13 9.79
N ALA A 114 2.12 10.44 10.53
CA ALA A 114 3.08 9.45 10.98
C ALA A 114 2.43 8.37 11.86
N LEU A 115 1.47 8.75 12.71
CA LEU A 115 0.71 7.82 13.54
C LEU A 115 -0.02 6.77 12.70
N ALA A 116 -0.78 7.20 11.67
CA ALA A 116 -1.56 6.28 10.85
C ALA A 116 -0.68 5.23 10.16
N ARG A 117 0.48 5.66 9.63
CA ARG A 117 1.45 4.74 9.01
C ARG A 117 2.03 3.75 10.03
N LYS A 118 2.44 4.22 11.20
CA LYS A 118 2.97 3.37 12.28
C LYS A 118 1.93 2.33 12.73
N VAL A 119 0.69 2.78 12.95
CA VAL A 119 -0.41 1.91 13.38
C VAL A 119 -0.69 0.85 12.32
N GLN A 120 -0.83 1.23 11.05
CA GLN A 120 -1.09 0.27 9.98
C GLN A 120 0.06 -0.72 9.79
N SER A 121 1.33 -0.27 9.82
CA SER A 121 2.49 -1.15 9.82
C SER A 121 2.45 -2.17 10.96
N LYS A 122 2.15 -1.71 12.19
CA LYS A 122 2.14 -2.57 13.36
C LYS A 122 0.99 -3.58 13.34
N VAL A 123 -0.18 -3.15 12.88
CA VAL A 123 -1.34 -4.03 12.66
C VAL A 123 -1.00 -5.13 11.65
N LEU A 124 -0.46 -4.76 10.49
CA LEU A 124 -0.06 -5.73 9.47
C LEU A 124 0.99 -6.71 10.01
N GLN A 125 1.99 -6.20 10.74
CA GLN A 125 3.00 -7.05 11.38
C GLN A 125 2.36 -8.07 12.33
N GLN A 126 1.54 -7.62 13.28
CA GLN A 126 0.91 -8.51 14.28
C GLN A 126 0.02 -9.57 13.63
N VAL A 127 -0.77 -9.19 12.64
CA VAL A 127 -1.63 -10.13 11.88
C VAL A 127 -0.77 -11.16 11.14
N LEU A 128 0.34 -10.74 10.52
CA LEU A 128 1.17 -11.63 9.73
C LEU A 128 2.08 -12.53 10.59
N ASP A 129 2.58 -12.05 11.73
CA ASP A 129 3.47 -12.80 12.61
C ASP A 129 2.78 -14.00 13.28
N GLU A 130 1.60 -13.77 13.87
CA GLU A 130 0.87 -14.77 14.64
C GLU A 130 -0.33 -15.37 13.91
N GLY A 131 -0.82 -14.71 12.85
CA GLY A 131 -2.01 -15.15 12.13
C GLY A 131 -3.30 -14.89 12.93
N LYS A 132 -3.21 -14.04 13.95
CA LYS A 132 -4.27 -13.73 14.90
C LYS A 132 -4.55 -12.23 14.86
N HIS A 133 -5.82 -11.87 14.83
CA HIS A 133 -6.26 -10.49 14.63
C HIS A 133 -6.57 -9.78 15.96
N GLU A 134 -6.73 -10.55 17.03
CA GLU A 134 -7.13 -10.08 18.37
C GLU A 134 -6.09 -9.12 18.96
N VAL A 135 -4.79 -9.45 18.81
CA VAL A 135 -3.69 -8.60 19.28
C VAL A 135 -3.68 -7.27 18.55
N ALA A 136 -3.89 -7.30 17.23
CA ALA A 136 -3.95 -6.09 16.41
C ALA A 136 -5.18 -5.22 16.74
N LEU A 137 -6.33 -5.85 17.01
CA LEU A 137 -7.55 -5.15 17.41
C LEU A 137 -7.36 -4.42 18.74
N ASN A 138 -6.80 -5.09 19.75
CA ASN A 138 -6.52 -4.50 21.06
C ASN A 138 -5.54 -3.32 20.95
N TYR A 139 -4.52 -3.45 20.10
CA TYR A 139 -3.59 -2.36 19.82
C TYR A 139 -4.29 -1.12 19.23
N VAL A 140 -5.14 -1.30 18.21
CA VAL A 140 -5.89 -0.20 17.59
C VAL A 140 -6.84 0.47 18.59
N GLN A 141 -7.54 -0.31 19.40
CA GLN A 141 -8.42 0.22 20.44
C GLN A 141 -7.66 1.05 21.49
N GLY A 142 -6.44 0.62 21.86
CA GLY A 142 -5.54 1.39 22.73
C GLY A 142 -5.18 2.74 22.12
N ILE A 143 -4.76 2.76 20.85
CA ILE A 143 -4.43 4.00 20.13
C ILE A 143 -5.63 4.94 20.04
N ILE A 144 -6.83 4.43 19.77
CA ILE A 144 -8.06 5.25 19.75
C ILE A 144 -8.29 5.93 21.10
N LYS A 145 -8.14 5.19 22.20
CA LYS A 145 -8.26 5.74 23.56
C LYS A 145 -7.21 6.80 23.85
N ASP A 146 -5.98 6.61 23.40
CA ASP A 146 -4.89 7.57 23.59
C ASP A 146 -5.09 8.85 22.77
N ILE A 147 -5.64 8.75 21.55
CA ILE A 147 -6.06 9.92 20.76
C ILE A 147 -7.16 10.68 21.49
N GLN A 148 -8.21 10.00 21.96
CA GLN A 148 -9.32 10.61 22.70
C GLN A 148 -8.86 11.31 23.99
N LYS A 149 -7.90 10.71 24.69
CA LYS A 149 -7.29 11.27 25.90
C LYS A 149 -6.19 12.30 25.61
N ARG A 150 -5.97 12.68 24.33
CA ARG A 150 -4.95 13.64 23.88
C ARG A 150 -3.53 13.29 24.35
N LYS A 151 -3.23 12.00 24.48
CA LYS A 151 -1.90 11.49 24.86
C LYS A 151 -0.93 11.39 23.68
N ILE A 152 -1.45 11.38 22.45
CA ILE A 152 -0.62 11.35 21.24
C ILE A 152 -0.07 12.74 20.95
N SER A 153 1.24 12.81 20.66
CA SER A 153 1.90 14.06 20.29
C SER A 153 1.33 14.60 18.97
N LYS A 154 1.08 15.92 18.92
CA LYS A 154 0.65 16.61 17.69
C LYS A 154 1.61 16.35 16.52
N LYS A 155 2.91 16.19 16.78
CA LYS A 155 3.91 15.88 15.76
C LYS A 155 3.59 14.61 14.98
N GLU A 156 2.98 13.61 15.64
CA GLU A 156 2.59 12.35 14.99
C GLU A 156 1.31 12.46 14.16
N LEU A 157 0.54 13.53 14.38
CA LEU A 157 -0.72 13.83 13.69
C LEU A 157 -0.54 14.77 12.49
N ILE A 158 0.67 15.32 12.29
CA ILE A 158 0.98 16.20 11.16
C ILE A 158 0.80 15.43 9.84
N ILE A 159 0.01 16.01 8.95
CA ILE A 159 -0.17 15.60 7.56
C ILE A 159 0.65 16.56 6.68
N LYS A 160 1.31 16.02 5.66
CA LYS A 160 2.09 16.81 4.70
C LYS A 160 1.51 16.65 3.31
N THR A 161 1.08 17.74 2.69
CA THR A 161 0.49 17.74 1.35
C THR A 161 1.19 18.76 0.47
N GLN A 162 1.62 18.35 -0.72
CA GLN A 162 2.29 19.23 -1.67
C GLN A 162 1.27 20.10 -2.43
N LEU A 163 1.55 21.40 -2.54
CA LEU A 163 0.87 22.27 -3.49
C LEU A 163 1.34 21.94 -4.90
N LYS A 164 0.44 21.50 -5.77
CA LYS A 164 0.77 21.08 -7.14
C LYS A 164 0.64 22.20 -8.16
N LYS A 165 -0.09 23.26 -7.81
CA LYS A 165 -0.38 24.41 -8.66
C LYS A 165 -0.55 25.67 -7.79
N PRO A 166 -0.59 26.87 -8.38
CA PRO A 166 -0.89 28.10 -7.65
C PRO A 166 -2.25 28.02 -6.93
N ILE A 167 -2.39 28.72 -5.80
CA ILE A 167 -3.62 28.71 -4.98
C ILE A 167 -4.84 29.14 -5.80
N SER A 168 -4.67 30.09 -6.72
CA SER A 168 -5.73 30.61 -7.61
C SER A 168 -6.30 29.58 -8.58
N GLU A 169 -5.53 28.54 -8.93
CA GLU A 169 -5.95 27.51 -9.88
C GLU A 169 -6.65 26.32 -9.22
N TYR A 170 -6.80 26.32 -7.90
CA TYR A 170 -7.56 25.28 -7.18
C TYR A 170 -9.06 25.58 -7.24
N GLU A 171 -9.81 24.72 -7.92
CA GLU A 171 -11.27 24.76 -7.98
C GLU A 171 -11.93 24.42 -6.64
N SER A 172 -11.28 23.57 -5.82
CA SER A 172 -11.77 23.16 -4.51
C SER A 172 -10.77 23.49 -3.41
N GLU A 173 -11.29 24.02 -2.30
CA GLU A 173 -10.50 24.38 -1.14
C GLU A 173 -10.30 23.16 -0.23
N GLY A 174 -9.29 22.36 -0.56
CA GLY A 174 -8.82 21.31 0.34
C GLY A 174 -8.10 21.88 1.58
N PRO A 175 -7.86 21.07 2.64
CA PRO A 175 -7.19 21.52 3.86
C PRO A 175 -5.85 22.24 3.61
N HIS A 176 -5.01 21.67 2.75
CA HIS A 176 -3.72 22.24 2.37
C HIS A 176 -3.84 23.58 1.62
N VAL A 177 -4.90 23.77 0.81
CA VAL A 177 -5.17 25.03 0.09
C VAL A 177 -5.67 26.09 1.06
N ALA A 178 -6.57 25.73 1.98
CA ALA A 178 -7.05 26.66 3.01
C ALA A 178 -5.91 27.17 3.92
N ILE A 179 -4.99 26.28 4.30
CA ILE A 179 -3.80 26.66 5.08
C ILE A 179 -2.86 27.53 4.25
N ALA A 180 -2.58 27.14 3.00
CA ALA A 180 -1.76 27.92 2.09
C ALA A 180 -2.30 29.35 1.87
N ARG A 181 -3.62 29.51 1.72
CA ARG A 181 -4.26 30.82 1.61
C ARG A 181 -4.07 31.66 2.87
N LYS A 182 -4.28 31.08 4.05
CA LYS A 182 -4.02 31.77 5.33
C LYS A 182 -2.56 32.17 5.51
N MET A 183 -1.62 31.32 5.08
CA MET A 183 -0.21 31.65 5.09
C MET A 183 0.07 32.87 4.20
N GLN A 184 -0.50 32.90 3.00
CA GLN A 184 -0.39 34.04 2.08
C GLN A 184 -1.00 35.33 2.66
N GLU A 185 -2.17 35.24 3.31
CA GLU A 185 -2.81 36.37 4.02
C GLU A 185 -1.95 36.90 5.18
N GLN A 186 -1.16 36.03 5.80
CA GLN A 186 -0.20 36.37 6.85
C GLN A 186 1.15 36.86 6.33
N GLY A 187 1.30 37.00 5.00
CA GLY A 187 2.56 37.41 4.36
C GLY A 187 3.65 36.33 4.37
N LEU A 188 3.31 35.08 4.68
CA LEU A 188 4.25 33.97 4.60
C LEU A 188 4.44 33.53 3.15
N PRO A 189 5.65 33.11 2.76
CA PRO A 189 5.92 32.67 1.41
C PRO A 189 5.18 31.36 1.11
N VAL A 190 4.48 31.32 -0.03
CA VAL A 190 3.80 30.13 -0.52
C VAL A 190 4.08 29.94 -2.00
N ASN A 191 4.69 28.81 -2.34
CA ASN A 191 5.10 28.50 -3.70
C ASN A 191 4.55 27.14 -4.16
N VAL A 192 4.41 26.98 -5.48
CA VAL A 192 4.13 25.68 -6.08
C VAL A 192 5.26 24.71 -5.75
N GLY A 193 4.92 23.47 -5.41
CA GLY A 193 5.85 22.45 -4.97
C GLY A 193 6.12 22.44 -3.46
N MET A 194 5.68 23.46 -2.71
CA MET A 194 5.83 23.53 -1.26
C MET A 194 5.03 22.43 -0.56
N LEU A 195 5.60 21.86 0.50
CA LEU A 195 4.91 20.96 1.41
C LEU A 195 4.19 21.76 2.49
N ILE A 196 2.86 21.68 2.51
CA ILE A 196 2.03 22.27 3.54
C ILE A 196 1.83 21.24 4.65
N GLU A 197 2.27 21.59 5.84
CA GLU A 197 2.15 20.78 7.05
C GLU A 197 0.98 21.29 7.88
N TYR A 198 0.05 20.40 8.25
CA TYR A 198 -1.12 20.76 9.04
C TYR A 198 -1.65 19.56 9.83
N TYR A 199 -2.47 19.83 10.84
CA TYR A 199 -3.27 18.80 11.49
C TYR A 199 -4.74 19.25 11.60
N VAL A 200 -5.66 18.30 11.70
CA VAL A 200 -7.09 18.62 11.82
C VAL A 200 -7.43 18.78 13.30
N ALA A 201 -7.96 19.95 13.65
CA ALA A 201 -8.40 20.23 15.01
C ALA A 201 -9.93 20.20 15.12
N GLU A 202 -10.41 19.92 16.33
CA GLU A 202 -11.81 20.05 16.68
C GLU A 202 -12.31 21.50 16.43
N PRO A 203 -13.59 21.66 16.04
CA PRO A 203 -14.20 22.98 15.94
C PRO A 203 -14.08 23.72 17.29
N LYS A 204 -13.89 25.04 17.27
CA LYS A 204 -14.10 25.84 18.48
C LYS A 204 -15.61 25.89 18.77
N ALA A 205 -15.99 26.10 20.04
CA ALA A 205 -17.40 26.27 20.39
C ALA A 205 -18.04 27.36 19.50
N GLY A 206 -19.06 27.01 18.73
CA GLY A 206 -19.71 27.88 17.74
C GLY A 206 -19.40 27.59 16.26
N ASP A 207 -18.33 26.86 15.95
CA ASP A 207 -18.01 26.44 14.57
C ASP A 207 -18.70 25.10 14.23
N LYS A 208 -19.41 25.02 13.09
CA LYS A 208 -20.09 23.78 12.63
C LYS A 208 -19.16 22.73 12.01
N LYS A 209 -17.88 23.05 11.72
CA LYS A 209 -16.95 22.17 11.00
C LYS A 209 -15.54 22.19 11.60
N SER A 210 -14.86 21.05 11.56
CA SER A 210 -13.45 20.92 11.93
C SER A 210 -12.57 21.76 10.99
N LYS A 211 -11.48 22.31 11.52
CA LYS A 211 -10.56 23.19 10.77
C LYS A 211 -9.16 22.61 10.81
N ALA A 212 -8.50 22.58 9.65
CA ALA A 212 -7.05 22.38 9.61
C ALA A 212 -6.37 23.55 10.32
N ARG A 213 -5.33 23.24 11.08
CA ARG A 213 -4.48 24.18 11.81
C ARG A 213 -3.01 23.89 11.57
#